data_AF-A0AAE4DLK9-F1
#
_entry.id   AF-A0AAE4DLK9-F1
#
_cell.length_a   1.000
_cell.length_b   1.000
_cell.length_c   1.000
_cell.angle_alpha   90.00
_cell.angle_beta   90.00
_cell.angle_gamma   90.00
#
_symmetry.space_group_name_H-M   'P 1'
#
loop_
_entity.id
_entity.type
_entity.pdbx_description
1 polymer ?
#
loop_
_entity_poly.entity_id
_entity_poly.type
_entity_poly.pdbx_seq_one_letter_code
_entity_poly.pdbx_strand_id
1 'polypeptide(L)' 'MTMTVQVPFASVKKMCHSGDTRRKARKAPSTQLPSTWKLSPQQQAFIDLFADDEPKKQ' A
#
# COMPACT_ATOMS: atom_id res chain seq x y z
N MET A 1 -32.51 1.02 10.58
CA MET A 1 -32.54 0.51 9.20
C MET A 1 -31.09 0.34 8.73
N THR A 2 -30.62 -0.90 8.56
CA THR A 2 -29.25 -1.17 8.07
C THR A 2 -29.33 -1.53 6.58
N MET A 3 -28.73 -0.70 5.73
CA MET A 3 -28.63 -0.98 4.29
C MET A 3 -27.42 -1.89 4.07
N THR A 4 -27.65 -3.17 3.77
CA THR A 4 -26.59 -4.11 3.37
C THR A 4 -26.48 -4.13 1.85
N VAL A 5 -25.47 -3.44 1.32
CA VAL A 5 -25.17 -3.45 -0.11
C VAL A 5 -24.42 -4.74 -0.45
N GLN A 6 -25.09 -5.68 -1.09
CA GLN A 6 -24.47 -6.90 -1.63
C GLN A 6 -24.00 -6.61 -3.05
N VAL A 7 -22.69 -6.37 -3.20
CA VAL A 7 -22.08 -6.17 -4.52
C VAL A 7 -21.73 -7.55 -5.11
N PRO A 8 -22.20 -7.90 -6.32
CA PRO A 8 -21.77 -9.12 -6.99
C PRO A 8 -20.26 -9.06 -7.24
N PHE A 9 -19.50 -9.97 -6.63
CA PHE A 9 -18.07 -10.13 -6.91
C PHE A 9 -17.93 -10.83 -8.27
N ALA A 10 -18.01 -10.07 -9.36
CA ALA A 10 -17.56 -10.55 -10.65
C ALA A 10 -16.06 -10.81 -10.55
N SER A 11 -15.63 -12.05 -10.75
CA SER A 11 -14.22 -12.39 -10.81
C SER A 11 -13.62 -11.68 -12.02
N VAL A 12 -12.88 -10.59 -11.77
CA VAL A 12 -12.21 -9.83 -12.82
C VAL A 12 -11.20 -10.76 -13.49
N LYS A 13 -11.56 -11.29 -14.66
CA LYS A 13 -10.66 -12.08 -15.49
C LYS A 13 -9.51 -11.16 -15.90
N LYS A 14 -8.33 -11.38 -15.29
CA LYS A 14 -7.15 -10.57 -15.60
C LYS A 14 -6.73 -10.88 -17.03
N MET A 15 -6.95 -9.91 -17.92
CA MET A 15 -6.62 -9.97 -19.33
C MET A 15 -5.11 -9.77 -19.50
N CYS A 16 -4.32 -10.80 -19.18
CA CYS A 16 -2.88 -10.77 -19.36
C CYS A 16 -2.54 -11.22 -20.79
N HIS A 17 -1.80 -10.39 -21.54
CA HIS A 17 -1.29 -10.80 -22.85
C HIS A 17 -0.04 -11.69 -22.69
N SER A 18 0.35 -12.44 -23.72
CA SER A 18 1.55 -13.31 -23.69
C SER A 18 2.86 -12.55 -23.40
N GLY A 19 2.85 -11.21 -23.53
CA GLY A 19 3.94 -10.31 -23.13
C GLY A 19 3.84 -9.73 -21.71
N ASP A 20 2.71 -9.90 -21.01
CA ASP A 20 2.53 -9.57 -19.58
C ASP A 20 3.23 -10.63 -18.72
N THR A 21 4.52 -10.81 -18.96
CA THR A 21 5.38 -11.43 -17.97
C THR A 21 5.25 -10.59 -16.71
N ARG A 22 4.88 -11.24 -15.59
CA ARG A 22 4.99 -10.58 -14.30
C ARG A 22 6.43 -10.15 -14.18
N ARG A 23 6.69 -8.83 -14.26
CA ARG A 23 8.02 -8.28 -13.95
C ARG A 23 8.43 -8.96 -12.67
N LYS A 24 9.55 -9.73 -12.72
CA LYS A 24 10.12 -10.42 -11.56
C LYS A 24 9.99 -9.45 -10.40
N ALA A 25 9.31 -9.87 -9.32
CA ALA A 25 9.02 -9.01 -8.18
C ALA A 25 10.28 -8.16 -7.94
N ARG A 26 10.14 -6.84 -8.14
CA ARG A 26 11.27 -5.90 -8.06
C ARG A 26 12.01 -6.29 -6.78
N LYS A 27 13.32 -6.56 -6.88
CA LYS A 27 14.14 -6.82 -5.68
C LYS A 27 13.70 -5.82 -4.62
N ALA A 28 13.45 -6.30 -3.39
CA ALA A 28 12.96 -5.47 -2.30
C ALA A 28 13.67 -4.11 -2.40
N PRO A 29 12.92 -2.98 -2.44
CA PRO A 29 13.54 -1.69 -2.63
C PRO A 29 14.70 -1.60 -1.64
N SER A 30 15.90 -1.25 -2.13
CA SER A 30 17.03 -1.04 -1.23
C SER A 30 16.64 0.12 -0.33
N THR A 31 16.09 -0.19 0.84
CA THR A 31 15.69 0.75 1.88
C THR A 31 16.91 1.25 2.63
N GLN A 32 18.05 1.35 1.95
CA GLN A 32 19.24 2.00 2.49
C GLN A 32 19.05 3.50 2.30
N LEU A 33 18.28 4.08 3.21
CA LEU A 33 18.30 5.52 3.41
C LEU A 33 19.72 5.92 3.83
N PRO A 34 20.26 7.05 3.34
CA PRO A 34 21.51 7.57 3.84
C PRO A 34 21.42 7.79 5.35
N SER A 35 22.47 7.46 6.09
CA SER A 35 22.54 7.69 7.54
C SER A 35 22.46 9.18 7.92
N THR A 36 22.66 10.07 6.96
CA THR A 36 22.54 11.53 7.11
C THR A 36 21.10 12.03 7.00
N TRP A 37 20.14 11.18 6.62
CA TRP A 37 18.72 11.56 6.56
C TRP A 37 18.12 11.59 7.95
N LYS A 38 17.96 12.80 8.48
CA LYS A 38 17.21 13.08 9.70
C LYS A 38 15.91 13.78 9.34
N LEU A 39 14.81 13.31 9.91
CA LEU A 39 13.53 13.99 9.79
C LEU A 39 13.54 15.24 10.67
N SER A 40 13.05 16.35 10.12
CA SER A 40 12.72 17.53 10.93
C SER A 40 11.48 17.25 11.80
N PRO A 41 11.27 17.99 12.90
CA PRO A 41 10.09 17.83 13.74
C PRO A 41 8.77 17.97 12.95
N GLN A 42 8.71 18.87 11.98
CA GLN A 42 7.53 19.07 11.14
C GLN A 42 7.25 17.86 10.24
N GLN A 43 8.28 17.26 9.65
CA GLN A 43 8.12 16.07 8.81
C GLN A 43 7.69 14.86 9.62
N GLN A 44 8.21 14.70 10.84
CA GLN A 44 7.76 13.65 11.75
C GLN A 44 6.30 13.84 12.11
N ALA A 45 5.89 15.06 12.46
CA ALA A 45 4.48 15.37 12.76
C ALA A 45 3.53 15.09 11.58
N PHE A 46 4.00 15.28 10.33
CA PHE A 46 3.23 14.89 9.14
C PHE A 46 3.07 13.37 9.04
N ILE A 47 4.13 12.60 9.34
CA ILE A 47 4.04 11.13 9.34
C ILE A 47 3.07 10.66 10.43
N ASP A 48 3.18 11.22 11.64
CA ASP A 48 2.37 10.84 12.80
C ASP A 48 0.88 11.08 12.54
N LEU A 49 0.52 12.15 11.81
CA LEU A 49 -0.86 12.44 11.42
C LEU A 49 -1.53 11.32 10.60
N PHE A 50 -0.74 10.59 9.79
CA PHE A 50 -1.24 9.51 8.93
C PHE A 50 -0.87 8.11 9.42
N ALA A 51 -0.08 7.99 10.49
CA ALA A 51 0.31 6.72 11.07
C ALA A 51 -0.79 6.12 11.98
N ASP A 52 -1.76 6.93 12.42
CA ASP A 52 -2.78 6.56 13.41
C ASP A 52 -4.03 5.87 12.82
N ASP A 53 -3.97 5.32 11.60
CA ASP A 53 -5.10 4.60 10.98
C ASP A 53 -4.71 3.23 10.38
N GLU A 54 -3.91 2.44 11.10
CA GLU A 54 -4.05 0.98 11.01
C GLU A 54 -4.94 0.49 12.16
N PRO A 55 -6.26 0.30 11.95
CA PRO A 55 -7.00 -0.52 12.88
C PRO A 55 -6.36 -1.91 12.86
N LYS A 56 -5.75 -2.31 13.98
CA LYS A 56 -5.41 -3.71 14.25
C LYS A 56 -6.65 -4.53 13.92
N LYS A 57 -6.63 -5.23 12.78
CA LYS A 57 -7.65 -6.21 12.43
C LYS A 57 -7.72 -7.20 13.59
N GLN A 58 -8.84 -7.17 14.31
CA GLN A 58 -9.20 -8.15 15.31
C GLN A 58 -9.39 -9.53 14.69
#